data_AF-A0A9E3MA10-F1
#
_entry.id   AF-A0A9E3MA10-F1
#
_cell.length_a   1.000
_cell.length_b   1.000
_cell.length_c   1.000
_cell.angle_alpha   90.00
_cell.angle_beta   90.00
_cell.angle_gamma   90.00
#
_symmetry.space_group_name_H-M   'P 1'
#
loop_
_entity.id
_entity.type
_entity.pdbx_description
1 polymer ?
#
loop_
_entity_poly.entity_id
_entity_poly.type
_entity_poly.pdbx_seq_one_letter_code
_entity_poly.pdbx_strand_id
1 'polypeptide(L)'
;MTSGSIAIVVGALAEELDHVKQCLSDWQCVDAPLNDEETAVSSMPAAAKVIIVYSRKNPKNTLSICEQLRNSPECSGASILLVINRYEISQGSGVKRMGNATFIITPFKEKELRDKIMEIKKELRNDGTNGN
;
A
#
# COMPACT_ATOMS: atom_id res chain seq x y z
N MET A 1 8.91 24.95 0.96
CA MET A 1 8.28 23.90 0.14
C MET A 1 7.98 22.73 1.06
N THR A 2 6.73 22.55 1.50
CA THR A 2 6.33 21.35 2.22
C THR A 2 6.52 20.18 1.26
N SER A 3 7.54 19.36 1.49
CA SER A 3 7.70 18.09 0.77
C SER A 3 6.52 17.21 1.17
N GLY A 4 5.43 17.32 0.40
CA GLY A 4 4.22 16.54 0.59
C GLY A 4 4.56 15.06 0.57
N SER A 5 3.89 14.29 1.43
CA SER A 5 4.05 12.85 1.41
C SER A 5 3.37 12.30 0.15
N ILE A 6 4.03 11.36 -0.54
CA ILE A 6 3.47 10.72 -1.73
C ILE A 6 2.92 9.34 -1.35
N ALA A 7 1.68 9.06 -1.76
CA ALA A 7 1.05 7.75 -1.73
C ALA A 7 0.83 7.27 -3.16
N ILE A 8 1.22 6.04 -3.47
CA ILE A 8 0.86 5.39 -4.72
C ILE A 8 -0.35 4.50 -4.45
N VAL A 9 -1.38 4.59 -5.27
CA VAL A 9 -2.61 3.79 -5.14
C VAL A 9 -2.66 2.83 -6.32
N VAL A 10 -2.48 1.53 -6.04
CA VAL A 10 -2.34 0.50 -7.05
C VAL A 10 -3.64 -0.27 -7.23
N GLY A 11 -4.12 -0.31 -8.47
CA GLY A 11 -5.24 -1.16 -8.87
C GLY A 11 -6.58 -0.75 -8.29
N ALA A 12 -6.76 0.50 -7.83
CA ALA A 12 -8.03 1.04 -7.32
C ALA A 12 -9.03 1.38 -8.45
N LEU A 13 -10.33 1.35 -8.13
CA LEU A 13 -11.38 1.90 -8.98
C LEU A 13 -11.41 3.42 -8.76
N ALA A 14 -12.05 4.16 -9.67
CA ALA A 14 -12.16 5.62 -9.55
C ALA A 14 -12.72 6.06 -8.18
N GLU A 15 -13.79 5.43 -7.71
CA GLU A 15 -14.39 5.76 -6.40
C GLU A 15 -13.48 5.43 -5.22
N GLU A 16 -12.70 4.34 -5.32
CA GLU A 16 -11.74 3.94 -4.28
C GLU A 16 -10.56 4.90 -4.23
N LEU A 17 -10.04 5.31 -5.40
CA LEU A 17 -9.00 6.31 -5.52
C LEU A 17 -9.45 7.66 -4.95
N ASP A 18 -10.68 8.09 -5.27
CA ASP A 18 -11.25 9.33 -4.74
C ASP A 18 -11.43 9.27 -3.23
N HIS A 19 -11.87 8.12 -2.69
CA HIS A 19 -11.94 7.89 -1.26
C HIS A 19 -10.57 8.00 -0.58
N VAL A 20 -9.51 7.42 -1.17
CA VAL A 20 -8.14 7.55 -0.65
C VAL A 20 -7.66 9.00 -0.69
N LYS A 21 -7.91 9.73 -1.79
CA LYS A 21 -7.57 11.16 -1.92
C LYS A 21 -8.25 12.00 -0.85
N GLN A 22 -9.51 11.72 -0.54
CA GLN A 22 -10.23 12.40 0.54
C GLN A 22 -9.60 12.10 1.91
N CYS A 23 -9.30 10.82 2.18
CA CYS A 23 -8.67 10.41 3.44
C CYS A 23 -7.24 10.96 3.61
N LEU A 24 -6.51 11.16 2.51
CA LEU A 24 -5.14 11.66 2.49
C LEU A 24 -5.05 12.99 1.74
N SER A 25 -5.92 13.93 2.10
CA SER A 25 -6.04 15.24 1.42
C SER A 25 -4.77 16.10 1.47
N ASP A 26 -3.90 15.87 2.45
CA ASP A 26 -2.58 16.51 2.59
C ASP A 26 -1.45 15.77 1.84
N TRP A 27 -1.76 14.67 1.14
CA TRP A 27 -0.80 13.84 0.41
C TRP A 27 -1.05 13.92 -1.10
N GLN A 28 0.04 13.79 -1.86
CA GLN A 28 -0.07 13.54 -3.29
C GLN A 28 -0.40 12.06 -3.50
N CYS A 29 -1.62 11.76 -3.93
CA CYS A 29 -2.03 10.41 -4.30
C CYS A 29 -1.86 10.21 -5.80
N VAL A 30 -0.98 9.28 -6.19
CA VAL A 30 -0.70 8.92 -7.58
C VAL A 30 -1.43 7.62 -7.90
N ASP A 31 -2.27 7.66 -8.93
CA ASP A 31 -2.96 6.47 -9.43
C ASP A 31 -2.00 5.60 -10.25
N ALA A 32 -2.00 4.31 -9.95
CA ALA A 32 -1.23 3.28 -10.64
C ALA A 32 -2.18 2.14 -11.02
N PRO A 33 -2.90 2.26 -12.15
CA PRO A 33 -3.76 1.19 -12.62
C PRO A 33 -2.94 -0.07 -12.91
N LEU A 34 -3.56 -1.23 -12.76
CA LEU A 34 -2.99 -2.49 -13.20
C LEU A 34 -3.24 -2.64 -14.70
N ASN A 35 -2.24 -3.13 -15.44
CA ASN A 35 -2.44 -3.52 -16.84
C ASN A 35 -3.14 -4.89 -16.95
N ASP A 36 -3.43 -5.35 -18.17
CA ASP A 36 -4.06 -6.65 -18.43
C ASP A 36 -3.24 -7.84 -17.90
N GLU A 37 -1.95 -7.65 -17.67
CA GLU A 37 -1.04 -8.63 -17.05
C GLU A 37 -1.02 -8.53 -15.51
N GLU A 38 -1.86 -7.68 -14.93
CA GLU A 38 -1.96 -7.38 -13.50
C GLU A 38 -0.63 -6.93 -12.87
N THR A 39 0.23 -6.30 -13.67
CA THR A 39 1.46 -5.65 -13.20
C THR A 39 1.19 -4.16 -12.99
N ALA A 40 1.83 -3.59 -11.96
CA ALA A 40 1.75 -2.16 -11.74
C ALA A 40 2.58 -1.43 -12.80
N VAL A 41 1.99 -0.41 -13.45
CA VAL A 41 2.64 0.29 -14.56
C VAL A 41 3.97 0.90 -14.10
N SER A 42 5.01 0.69 -14.92
CA SER A 42 6.45 0.89 -14.68
C SER A 42 6.92 2.33 -14.42
N SER A 43 6.03 3.25 -14.07
CA SER A 43 6.33 4.67 -13.86
C SER A 43 5.90 5.12 -12.47
N MET A 44 6.51 4.52 -11.43
CA MET A 44 6.24 4.90 -10.05
C MET A 44 7.17 6.03 -9.61
N PRO A 45 6.66 7.06 -8.92
CA PRO A 45 7.51 8.12 -8.38
C PRO A 45 8.48 7.53 -7.35
N ALA A 46 9.78 7.70 -7.60
CA ALA A 46 10.79 7.45 -6.58
C ALA A 46 10.51 8.36 -5.37
N ALA A 47 10.45 7.79 -4.16
CA ALA A 47 10.11 8.42 -2.88
C ALA A 47 8.64 8.38 -2.42
N ALA A 48 7.83 7.43 -2.92
CA ALA A 48 6.58 7.09 -2.25
C ALA A 48 6.82 6.67 -0.79
N LYS A 49 6.04 7.22 0.15
CA LYS A 49 6.10 6.80 1.55
C LYS A 49 5.27 5.54 1.80
N VAL A 50 4.18 5.39 1.05
CA VAL A 50 3.28 4.24 1.15
C VAL A 50 2.77 3.87 -0.24
N ILE A 51 2.60 2.57 -0.45
CA ILE A 51 1.93 2.00 -1.60
C ILE A 51 0.66 1.31 -1.10
N ILE A 52 -0.48 1.82 -1.50
CA ILE A 52 -1.81 1.33 -1.13
C ILE A 52 -2.29 0.43 -2.27
N VAL A 53 -2.31 -0.88 -2.05
CA VAL A 53 -2.66 -1.87 -3.07
C VAL A 53 -4.10 -2.32 -2.84
N TYR A 54 -4.97 -2.30 -3.85
CA TYR A 54 -6.32 -2.86 -3.75
C TYR A 54 -6.36 -4.31 -4.21
N SER A 55 -6.85 -5.20 -3.34
CA SER A 55 -7.11 -6.60 -3.72
C SER A 55 -8.25 -6.67 -4.72
N ARG A 56 -8.11 -7.56 -5.71
CA ARG A 56 -9.12 -7.82 -6.75
C ARG A 56 -9.53 -9.29 -6.78
N LYS A 57 -10.76 -9.51 -7.24
CA LYS A 57 -11.38 -10.85 -7.34
C LYS A 57 -10.69 -11.77 -8.34
N ASN A 58 -9.93 -11.24 -9.30
CA ASN A 58 -9.22 -12.08 -10.26
C ASN A 58 -7.90 -12.57 -9.62
N PRO A 59 -7.64 -13.89 -9.59
CA PRO A 59 -6.82 -14.50 -8.55
C PRO A 59 -5.33 -14.60 -8.87
N LYS A 60 -4.76 -13.82 -9.81
CA LYS A 60 -3.30 -13.72 -9.90
C LYS A 60 -2.77 -12.79 -8.80
N ASN A 61 -2.79 -13.41 -7.62
CA ASN A 61 -2.04 -13.18 -6.42
C ASN A 61 -1.65 -11.71 -6.19
N THR A 62 -2.54 -10.97 -5.55
CA THR A 62 -2.23 -9.70 -4.88
C THR A 62 -0.89 -9.74 -4.12
N LEU A 63 -0.50 -10.91 -3.58
CA LEU A 63 0.82 -11.14 -3.01
C LEU A 63 1.96 -11.00 -4.03
N SER A 64 1.82 -11.55 -5.24
CA SER A 64 2.76 -11.36 -6.34
C SER A 64 2.89 -9.89 -6.72
N ILE A 65 1.79 -9.12 -6.72
CA ILE A 65 1.86 -7.67 -6.95
C ILE A 65 2.67 -7.00 -5.84
N CYS A 66 2.37 -7.30 -4.58
CA CYS A 66 3.14 -6.79 -3.45
C CYS A 66 4.62 -7.21 -3.51
N GLU A 67 4.93 -8.42 -3.98
CA GLU A 67 6.30 -8.93 -4.14
C GLU A 67 7.05 -8.20 -5.25
N GLN A 68 6.40 -7.98 -6.40
CA GLN A 68 6.95 -7.20 -7.50
C GLN A 68 7.25 -5.76 -7.06
N LEU A 69 6.30 -5.12 -6.38
CA LEU A 69 6.47 -3.77 -5.83
C LEU A 69 7.61 -3.71 -4.83
N ARG A 70 7.74 -4.71 -3.97
CA ARG A 70 8.85 -4.76 -3.01
C ARG A 70 10.21 -4.92 -3.68
N ASN A 71 10.28 -5.71 -4.75
CA ASN A 71 11.50 -5.97 -5.48
C ASN A 71 11.85 -4.83 -6.47
N SER A 72 10.94 -3.88 -6.69
CA SER A 72 11.21 -2.68 -7.49
C SER A 72 12.10 -1.70 -6.71
N PRO A 73 13.24 -1.26 -7.28
CA PRO A 73 14.13 -0.29 -6.66
C PRO A 73 13.41 1.01 -6.26
N GLU A 74 12.46 1.46 -7.07
CA GLU A 74 11.67 2.68 -6.89
C GLU A 74 10.76 2.61 -5.66
N CYS A 75 10.38 1.40 -5.27
CA CYS A 75 9.41 1.11 -4.20
C CYS A 75 10.04 0.46 -2.96
N SER A 76 11.31 0.06 -3.03
CA SER A 76 12.03 -0.67 -1.97
C SER A 76 11.98 -0.01 -0.58
N GLY A 77 11.87 1.32 -0.51
CA GLY A 77 11.78 2.08 0.74
C GLY A 77 10.35 2.39 1.22
N ALA A 78 9.33 2.08 0.43
CA ALA A 78 7.93 2.39 0.73
C ALA A 78 7.28 1.29 1.56
N SER A 79 6.40 1.68 2.48
CA SER A 79 5.53 0.75 3.20
C SER A 79 4.40 0.24 2.30
N ILE A 80 4.07 -1.04 2.37
CA ILE A 80 2.93 -1.60 1.62
C ILE A 80 1.69 -1.66 2.53
N LEU A 81 0.59 -1.07 2.11
CA LEU A 81 -0.70 -1.22 2.76
C LEU A 81 -1.67 -1.92 1.80
N LEU A 82 -2.02 -3.16 2.12
CA LEU A 82 -3.00 -3.89 1.34
C LEU A 82 -4.44 -3.55 1.78
N VAL A 83 -5.27 -3.12 0.84
CA VAL A 83 -6.70 -2.93 1.04
C VAL A 83 -7.42 -4.20 0.60
N ILE A 84 -8.10 -4.84 1.55
CA ILE A 84 -8.83 -6.09 1.34
C ILE A 84 -10.30 -5.93 1.73
N ASN A 85 -11.16 -6.81 1.24
CA ASN A 85 -12.46 -7.06 1.82
C ASN A 85 -12.39 -8.19 2.88
N ARG A 86 -13.47 -8.37 3.66
CA ARG A 86 -13.54 -9.39 4.72
C ARG A 86 -13.37 -10.84 4.24
N TYR A 87 -13.54 -11.11 2.96
CA TYR A 87 -13.38 -12.44 2.37
C TYR A 87 -11.94 -12.71 1.92
N GLU A 88 -11.06 -11.69 1.97
CA GLU A 88 -9.67 -11.73 1.50
C GLU A 88 -8.66 -11.70 2.66
N ILE A 89 -9.08 -12.02 3.88
CA ILE A 89 -8.25 -12.00 5.10
C ILE A 89 -6.99 -12.89 4.97
N SER A 90 -7.09 -13.99 4.22
CA SER A 90 -5.96 -14.86 3.93
C SER A 90 -4.85 -14.13 3.17
N GLN A 91 -5.20 -13.22 2.24
CA GLN A 91 -4.24 -12.41 1.50
C GLN A 91 -3.57 -11.37 2.41
N GLY A 92 -4.35 -10.69 3.26
CA GLY A 92 -3.81 -9.75 4.25
C GLY A 92 -2.79 -10.39 5.19
N SER A 93 -3.07 -11.63 5.62
CA SER A 93 -2.15 -12.40 6.46
C SER A 93 -0.84 -12.75 5.73
N GLY A 94 -0.90 -13.01 4.43
CA GLY A 94 0.28 -13.21 3.59
C GLY A 94 1.15 -11.95 3.49
N VAL A 95 0.54 -10.79 3.25
CA VAL A 95 1.26 -9.51 3.12
C VAL A 95 1.98 -9.13 4.40
N LYS A 96 1.38 -9.34 5.58
CA LYS A 96 2.04 -9.02 6.86
C LYS A 96 3.38 -9.72 7.04
N ARG A 97 3.54 -10.93 6.51
CA ARG A 97 4.79 -11.71 6.62
C ARG A 97 5.93 -11.13 5.79
N MET A 98 5.63 -10.24 4.85
CA MET A 98 6.66 -9.59 4.03
C MET A 98 7.47 -8.60 4.87
N GLY A 99 6.94 -8.04 5.96
CA GLY A 99 7.59 -6.99 6.75
C GLY A 99 7.53 -5.63 6.04
N ASN A 100 7.49 -4.53 6.78
CA ASN A 100 7.14 -3.20 6.25
C ASN A 100 5.81 -3.19 5.44
N ALA A 101 4.90 -4.10 5.80
CA ALA A 101 3.65 -4.29 5.08
C ALA A 101 2.52 -4.67 6.04
N THR A 102 1.33 -4.13 5.83
CA THR A 102 0.14 -4.46 6.62
C THR A 102 -1.10 -4.46 5.73
N PHE A 103 -2.28 -4.63 6.32
CA PHE A 103 -3.53 -4.53 5.60
C PHE A 103 -4.59 -3.72 6.35
N ILE A 104 -5.56 -3.22 5.59
CA ILE A 104 -6.79 -2.58 6.07
C ILE A 104 -7.99 -3.23 5.38
N ILE A 105 -9.10 -3.35 6.11
CA ILE A 105 -10.33 -3.99 5.61
C ILE A 105 -11.31 -2.90 5.17
N THR A 106 -11.93 -3.07 4.00
CA THR A 106 -13.02 -2.21 3.53
C THR A 106 -14.36 -2.56 4.17
N PRO A 107 -15.26 -1.56 4.37
CA PRO A 107 -15.01 -0.13 4.24
C PRO A 107 -14.17 0.42 5.40
N PHE A 108 -13.40 1.48 5.15
CA PHE A 108 -12.59 2.17 6.17
C PHE A 108 -12.77 3.69 6.13
N LYS A 109 -12.52 4.36 7.25
CA LYS A 109 -12.52 5.82 7.39
C LYS A 109 -11.11 6.39 7.35
N GLU A 110 -11.01 7.71 7.17
CA GLU A 110 -9.74 8.45 7.18
C GLU A 110 -8.85 8.10 8.36
N LYS A 111 -9.41 8.12 9.58
CA LYS A 111 -8.65 7.83 10.80
C LYS A 111 -8.03 6.43 10.75
N GLU A 112 -8.78 5.43 10.30
CA GLU A 112 -8.32 4.04 10.23
C GLU A 112 -7.18 3.88 9.21
N LEU A 113 -7.29 4.55 8.05
CA LEU A 113 -6.23 4.57 7.04
C LEU A 113 -4.96 5.21 7.59
N ARG A 114 -5.06 6.38 8.23
CA ARG A 114 -3.92 7.10 8.79
C ARG A 114 -3.26 6.34 9.94
N ASP A 115 -4.07 5.77 10.84
CA ASP A 115 -3.58 4.96 11.96
C ASP A 115 -2.78 3.75 11.43
N LYS A 116 -3.27 3.09 10.37
CA LYS A 116 -2.53 1.99 9.73
C LYS A 116 -1.23 2.42 9.07
N ILE A 117 -1.20 3.55 8.37
CA ILE A 117 0.05 4.08 7.79
C ILE A 117 1.08 4.39 8.90
N MET A 118 0.62 4.87 10.06
CA MET A 118 1.49 5.16 11.21
C MET A 118 1.99 3.90 11.92
N GLU A 119 1.17 2.85 12.00
CA GLU A 119 1.52 1.54 12.58
C GLU A 119 2.76 0.94 11.88
N ILE A 120 2.76 0.92 10.54
CA ILE A 120 3.86 0.35 9.76
C ILE A 120 5.20 1.03 10.08
N LYS A 121 5.19 2.36 10.28
CA LYS A 121 6.40 3.12 10.63
C LYS A 121 6.92 2.82 12.04
N LYS A 122 6.03 2.49 12.99
CA LYS A 122 6.43 2.15 14.35
C LYS A 122 7.08 0.78 14.41
N GLU A 123 6.55 -0.19 13.65
CA GLU A 123 7.12 -1.53 13.55
C GLU A 123 8.55 -1.49 13.00
N LEU A 124 8.81 -0.68 11.97
CA LEU A 124 10.16 -0.46 11.44
C LEU A 124 11.15 0.16 12.44
N ARG A 125 10.69 1.00 13.37
CA ARG A 125 11.58 1.62 14.38
C ARG A 125 11.94 0.65 15.50
N ASN A 126 11.04 -0.26 15.84
CA ASN A 126 11.27 -1.20 16.94
C ASN A 126 12.19 -2.36 16.53
N ASP A 127 12.19 -2.76 15.25
CA ASP A 127 13.04 -3.86 14.74
C ASP A 127 14.55 -3.51 14.75
N GLY A 128 14.89 -2.22 14.70
CA GLY A 128 16.28 -1.73 14.80
C GLY A 128 16.87 -1.68 16.21
N THR A 129 16.14 -2.13 17.23
CA THR A 129 16.57 -2.03 18.65
C THR A 129 16.85 -3.39 19.31
N ASN A 130 16.94 -4.48 18.55
CA ASN A 130 17.28 -5.80 19.10
C ASN A 130 18.56 -6.40 18.47
N GLY A 131 19.65 -6.32 19.24
CA GLY A 131 20.88 -7.15 19.21
C GLY A 131 21.96 -6.65 18.24
N ASN A 132 23.14 -6.17 18.63
CA ASN A 132 24.05 -6.47 19.75
C ASN A 132 24.44 -7.94 19.89
#